data_AF-A0A286XNH5-F1
#
_entry.id   AF-A0A286XNH5-F1
#
_cell.length_a   1.000
_cell.length_b   1.000
_cell.length_c   1.000
_cell.angle_alpha   90.00
_cell.angle_beta   90.00
_cell.angle_gamma   90.00
#
_symmetry.space_group_name_H-M   'P 1'
#
loop_
_entity.id
_entity.type
_entity.pdbx_description
1 polymer ?
#
loop_
_entity_poly.entity_id
_entity_poly.type
_entity_poly.pdbx_seq_one_letter_code
_entity_poly.pdbx_strand_id
1 'polypeptide(L)'
;MELQNLTANALLLRARLGFGKKSGRSKKWREMLKLPSVSQCRELRHFIEKDYSSLCDKQPIGRLLFRQFCNTRPDLRKRLEFLDAVAEYEVAIDEDRRDRALAILEQFFSAENSPAFLPEIPTDAVRECRWDVNQNFCKNIFEGCM
;
A
#
# COMPACT_ATOMS: atom_id res chain seq x y z
N MET A 1 -10.74 -11.49 46.92
CA MET A 1 -11.39 -10.96 45.71
C MET A 1 -10.74 -9.65 45.26
N GLU A 2 -10.56 -8.66 46.14
CA GLU A 2 -9.98 -7.35 45.77
C GLU A 2 -8.51 -7.39 45.32
N LEU A 3 -7.64 -8.13 46.01
CA LEU A 3 -6.21 -8.23 45.65
C LEU A 3 -5.97 -8.92 44.29
N GLN A 4 -6.79 -9.91 43.97
CA GLN A 4 -6.74 -10.60 42.67
C GLN A 4 -7.14 -9.65 41.54
N ASN A 5 -8.18 -8.84 41.74
CA ASN A 5 -8.62 -7.82 40.77
C ASN A 5 -7.54 -6.76 40.57
N LEU A 6 -6.92 -6.27 41.65
CA LEU A 6 -5.81 -5.32 41.57
C LEU A 6 -4.62 -5.89 40.77
N THR A 7 -4.29 -7.15 41.02
CA THR A 7 -3.18 -7.85 40.36
C THR A 7 -3.46 -8.07 38.86
N ALA A 8 -4.68 -8.49 38.51
CA ALA A 8 -5.11 -8.66 37.12
C ALA A 8 -5.08 -7.32 36.35
N ASN A 9 -5.58 -6.24 36.97
CA ASN A 9 -5.57 -4.91 36.38
C ASN A 9 -4.13 -4.40 36.16
N ALA A 10 -3.22 -4.60 37.12
CA ALA A 10 -1.82 -4.23 36.97
C ALA A 10 -1.12 -4.99 35.84
N LEU A 11 -1.39 -6.30 35.70
CA LEU A 11 -0.85 -7.12 34.62
C LEU A 11 -1.38 -6.69 33.24
N LEU A 12 -2.68 -6.34 33.15
CA LEU A 12 -3.27 -5.84 31.92
C LEU A 12 -2.66 -4.50 31.50
N LEU A 13 -2.51 -3.55 32.43
CA LEU A 13 -1.86 -2.26 32.17
C LEU A 13 -0.42 -2.48 31.68
N ARG A 14 0.31 -3.40 32.31
CA ARG A 14 1.66 -3.76 31.89
C ARG A 14 1.71 -4.39 30.49
N ALA A 15 0.73 -5.21 30.13
CA ALA A 15 0.63 -5.78 28.80
C ALA A 15 0.32 -4.71 27.73
N ARG A 16 -0.53 -3.73 28.03
CA ARG A 16 -0.90 -2.62 27.14
C ARG A 16 0.26 -1.65 26.89
N LEU A 17 1.00 -1.30 27.95
CA LEU A 17 2.18 -0.43 27.85
C LEU A 17 3.35 -1.11 27.15
N GLY A 18 3.29 -2.45 27.00
CA GLY A 18 4.36 -3.27 26.45
C GLY A 18 5.44 -3.57 27.49
N PHE A 19 6.10 -4.72 27.33
CA PHE A 19 7.20 -5.14 28.20
C PHE A 19 8.54 -4.50 27.76
N GLY A 20 8.57 -3.16 27.61
CA GLY A 20 9.74 -2.41 27.14
C GLY A 20 10.04 -2.61 25.64
N LYS A 21 11.33 -2.63 25.24
CA LYS A 21 11.78 -2.83 23.83
C LYS A 21 11.42 -4.22 23.25
N LYS A 22 10.90 -5.15 24.06
CA LYS A 22 10.50 -6.49 23.62
C LYS A 22 8.99 -6.50 23.41
N SER A 23 8.60 -6.75 22.16
CA SER A 23 7.22 -7.09 21.79
C SER A 23 6.67 -8.16 22.74
N GLY A 24 5.38 -8.09 23.11
CA GLY A 24 4.69 -9.09 23.95
C GLY A 24 4.61 -10.50 23.35
N ARG A 25 5.40 -10.79 22.31
CA ARG A 25 5.49 -12.09 21.64
C ARG A 25 6.18 -13.11 22.55
N SER A 26 5.71 -14.35 22.47
CA SER A 26 6.36 -15.51 23.08
C SER A 26 7.81 -15.64 22.65
N LYS A 27 8.71 -16.11 23.52
CA LYS A 27 10.11 -16.40 23.15
C LYS A 27 10.23 -17.40 21.99
N LYS A 28 9.22 -18.27 21.80
CA LYS A 28 9.16 -19.30 20.73
C LYS A 28 8.33 -18.88 19.52
N TRP A 29 7.98 -17.60 19.36
CA TRP A 29 7.07 -17.16 18.30
C TRP A 29 7.51 -17.56 16.88
N ARG A 30 8.82 -17.65 16.62
CA ARG A 30 9.37 -18.09 15.33
C ARG A 30 9.13 -19.57 15.05
N GLU A 31 9.16 -20.42 16.09
CA GLU A 31 8.85 -21.84 15.97
C GLU A 31 7.34 -22.03 15.72
N MET A 32 6.51 -21.26 16.43
CA MET A 32 5.04 -21.30 16.30
C MET A 32 4.56 -20.83 14.93
N LEU A 33 5.22 -19.84 14.33
CA LEU A 33 4.84 -19.24 13.04
C LEU A 33 5.78 -19.66 11.91
N LYS A 34 6.39 -20.84 12.00
CA LYS A 34 7.24 -21.36 10.93
C LYS A 34 6.37 -21.66 9.71
N LEU A 35 6.74 -21.09 8.56
CA LEU A 35 6.03 -21.33 7.31
C LEU A 35 6.20 -22.79 6.86
N PRO A 36 5.13 -23.42 6.31
CA PRO A 36 5.22 -24.74 5.70
C PRO A 36 6.09 -24.71 4.43
N SER A 37 6.52 -25.88 3.97
CA SER A 37 7.23 -25.97 2.69
C SER A 37 6.29 -25.69 1.52
N VAL A 38 6.83 -25.23 0.39
CA VAL A 38 6.02 -24.93 -0.81
C VAL A 38 5.22 -26.14 -1.31
N SER A 39 5.74 -27.36 -1.11
CA SER A 39 5.04 -28.60 -1.47
C SER A 39 3.74 -28.80 -0.68
N GLN A 40 3.71 -28.41 0.60
CA GLN A 40 2.53 -28.49 1.46
C GLN A 40 1.44 -27.49 1.07
N CYS A 41 1.79 -26.45 0.31
CA CYS A 41 0.85 -25.42 -0.15
C CYS A 41 0.16 -25.77 -1.49
N ARG A 42 0.39 -26.96 -2.06
CA ARG A 42 -0.11 -27.31 -3.40
C ARG A 42 -1.65 -27.27 -3.48
N GLU A 43 -2.34 -27.84 -2.50
CA GLU A 43 -3.81 -27.84 -2.47
C GLU A 43 -4.36 -26.42 -2.34
N LEU A 44 -3.80 -25.61 -1.43
CA LEU A 44 -4.16 -24.20 -1.28
C LEU A 44 -4.03 -23.42 -2.60
N ARG A 45 -2.98 -23.69 -3.39
CA ARG A 45 -2.78 -23.08 -4.70
C ARG A 45 -3.88 -23.43 -5.72
N HIS A 46 -4.52 -24.58 -5.58
CA HIS A 46 -5.61 -24.99 -6.45
C HIS A 46 -6.96 -24.40 -6.02
N PHE A 47 -7.19 -24.25 -4.72
CA PHE A 47 -8.45 -23.71 -4.18
C PHE A 47 -8.52 -22.18 -4.18
N ILE A 48 -7.38 -21.50 -4.13
CA ILE A 48 -7.37 -20.04 -4.09
C ILE A 48 -7.84 -19.46 -5.44
N GLU A 49 -8.87 -18.61 -5.38
CA GLU A 49 -9.35 -17.88 -6.53
C GLU A 49 -8.31 -16.86 -6.99
N LYS A 50 -8.06 -16.81 -8.31
CA LYS A 50 -7.06 -15.92 -8.92
C LYS A 50 -7.64 -14.52 -9.19
N ASP A 51 -8.31 -13.95 -8.19
CA ASP A 51 -8.82 -12.59 -8.26
C ASP A 51 -7.73 -11.58 -7.89
N TYR A 52 -7.44 -10.64 -8.80
CA TYR A 52 -6.42 -9.62 -8.61
C TYR A 52 -6.75 -8.69 -7.45
N SER A 53 -7.99 -8.19 -7.38
CA SER A 53 -8.42 -7.24 -6.35
C SER A 53 -8.29 -7.86 -4.95
N SER A 54 -8.68 -9.12 -4.80
CA SER A 54 -8.50 -9.88 -3.56
C SER A 54 -7.02 -10.07 -3.21
N LEU A 55 -6.24 -10.65 -4.12
CA LEU A 55 -4.87 -11.11 -3.80
C LEU A 55 -3.85 -9.97 -3.72
N CYS A 56 -3.97 -8.95 -4.56
CA CYS A 56 -2.95 -7.92 -4.75
C CYS A 56 -3.30 -6.58 -4.09
N ASP A 57 -4.55 -6.39 -3.65
CA ASP A 57 -4.98 -5.14 -3.02
C ASP A 57 -5.63 -5.36 -1.64
N LYS A 58 -6.79 -6.04 -1.59
CA LYS A 58 -7.58 -6.20 -0.35
C LYS A 58 -6.85 -6.98 0.74
N GLN A 59 -6.06 -7.99 0.37
CA GLN A 59 -5.28 -8.79 1.32
C GLN A 59 -3.94 -8.11 1.64
N PRO A 60 -3.68 -7.65 2.88
CA PRO A 60 -2.50 -6.82 3.18
C PRO A 60 -1.16 -7.53 2.92
N ILE A 61 -1.06 -8.82 3.27
CA ILE A 61 0.17 -9.60 3.02
C ILE A 61 0.35 -9.85 1.52
N GLY A 62 -0.74 -10.17 0.81
CA GLY A 62 -0.72 -10.37 -0.64
C GLY A 62 -0.30 -9.10 -1.37
N ARG A 63 -0.86 -7.95 -1.00
CA ARG A 63 -0.46 -6.62 -1.50
C ARG A 63 1.03 -6.34 -1.25
N LEU A 64 1.55 -6.62 -0.06
CA LEU A 64 2.98 -6.43 0.24
C LEU A 64 3.87 -7.33 -0.62
N LEU A 65 3.53 -8.61 -0.77
CA LEU A 65 4.28 -9.56 -1.61
C LEU A 65 4.21 -9.17 -3.09
N PHE A 66 3.06 -8.73 -3.57
CA PHE A 66 2.89 -8.24 -4.94
C PHE A 66 3.76 -7.00 -5.20
N ARG A 67 3.80 -6.05 -4.25
CA ARG A 67 4.69 -4.89 -4.35
C ARG A 67 6.16 -5.27 -4.32
N GLN A 68 6.56 -6.23 -3.49
CA GLN A 68 7.92 -6.78 -3.51
C GLN A 68 8.27 -7.37 -4.88
N PHE A 69 7.34 -8.11 -5.50
CA PHE A 69 7.52 -8.62 -6.85
C PHE A 69 7.67 -7.49 -7.88
N CYS A 70 6.78 -6.50 -7.87
CA CYS A 70 6.85 -5.36 -8.78
C CYS A 70 8.15 -4.55 -8.63
N ASN A 71 8.70 -4.43 -7.42
CA ASN A 71 9.97 -3.75 -7.19
C ASN A 71 11.17 -4.44 -7.86
N THR A 72 11.05 -5.71 -8.25
CA THR A 72 12.08 -6.42 -9.03
C THR A 72 12.07 -6.06 -10.51
N ARG A 73 11.03 -5.34 -10.98
CA ARG A 73 10.82 -5.01 -12.40
C ARG A 73 10.60 -3.50 -12.56
N PRO A 74 11.54 -2.77 -13.18
CA PRO A 74 11.44 -1.30 -13.31
C PRO A 74 10.10 -0.83 -13.89
N ASP A 75 9.58 -1.52 -14.91
CA ASP A 75 8.33 -1.16 -15.58
C ASP A 75 7.11 -1.26 -14.66
N LEU A 76 7.11 -2.20 -13.72
CA LEU A 76 6.03 -2.36 -12.74
C LEU A 76 6.21 -1.41 -11.56
N ARG A 77 7.47 -1.20 -11.16
CA ARG A 77 7.83 -0.30 -10.06
C ARG A 77 7.32 1.12 -10.31
N LYS A 78 7.55 1.68 -11.50
CA LYS A 78 7.06 3.03 -11.84
C LYS A 78 5.54 3.18 -11.74
N ARG A 79 4.78 2.11 -12.05
CA ARG A 79 3.31 2.10 -11.90
C ARG A 79 2.89 2.12 -10.44
N LEU A 80 3.61 1.40 -9.58
CA LEU A 80 3.37 1.46 -8.14
C LEU A 80 3.71 2.83 -7.57
N GLU A 81 4.83 3.42 -8.00
CA GLU A 81 5.23 4.77 -7.57
C GLU A 81 4.17 5.81 -7.97
N PHE A 82 3.55 5.68 -9.13
CA PHE A 82 2.41 6.51 -9.53
C PHE A 82 1.21 6.32 -8.61
N LEU A 83 0.77 5.07 -8.37
CA LEU A 83 -0.35 4.78 -7.48
C LEU A 83 -0.11 5.27 -6.04
N ASP A 84 1.12 5.17 -5.55
CA ASP A 84 1.51 5.72 -4.25
C ASP A 84 1.41 7.25 -4.24
N ALA A 85 1.89 7.92 -5.29
CA ALA A 85 1.81 9.37 -5.39
C ALA A 85 0.35 9.86 -5.47
N VAL A 86 -0.52 9.16 -6.19
CA VAL A 86 -1.96 9.45 -6.23
C VAL A 86 -2.60 9.24 -4.84
N ALA A 87 -2.29 8.13 -4.16
CA ALA A 87 -2.80 7.89 -2.80
C ALA A 87 -2.34 8.98 -1.81
N GLU A 88 -1.09 9.46 -1.94
CA GLU A 88 -0.56 10.58 -1.16
C GLU A 88 -1.22 11.92 -1.51
N TYR A 89 -1.63 12.11 -2.75
CA TYR A 89 -2.38 13.28 -3.21
C TYR A 89 -3.80 13.33 -2.62
N GLU A 90 -4.51 12.20 -2.61
CA GLU A 90 -5.91 12.11 -2.12
C GLU A 90 -6.06 12.47 -0.64
N VAL A 91 -5.02 12.19 0.14
CA VAL A 91 -4.95 12.48 1.59
C VAL A 91 -4.21 13.79 1.91
N ALA A 92 -3.66 14.48 0.91
CA ALA A 92 -2.99 15.75 1.10
C ALA A 92 -3.98 16.84 1.56
N ILE A 93 -3.49 17.76 2.39
CA ILE A 93 -4.23 18.98 2.73
C ILE A 93 -4.43 19.85 1.49
N ASP A 94 -5.47 20.68 1.49
CA ASP A 94 -5.88 21.42 0.29
C ASP A 94 -4.79 22.35 -0.24
N GLU A 95 -3.97 22.94 0.64
CA GLU A 95 -2.86 23.84 0.32
C GLU A 95 -1.78 23.15 -0.55
N ASP A 96 -1.38 21.93 -0.18
CA ASP A 96 -0.33 21.17 -0.89
C ASP A 96 -0.86 20.42 -2.12
N ARG A 97 -2.18 20.27 -2.23
CA ARG A 97 -2.81 19.35 -3.19
C ARG A 97 -2.47 19.73 -4.63
N ARG A 98 -2.47 21.01 -4.98
CA ARG A 98 -2.15 21.49 -6.34
C ARG A 98 -0.72 21.16 -6.74
N ASP A 99 0.23 21.46 -5.87
CA ASP A 99 1.65 21.25 -6.15
C ASP A 99 1.97 19.76 -6.29
N ARG A 100 1.33 18.91 -5.46
CA ARG A 100 1.41 17.45 -5.61
C ARG A 100 0.84 16.97 -6.94
N ALA A 101 -0.31 17.47 -7.37
CA ALA A 101 -0.88 17.09 -8.67
C ALA A 101 0.04 17.47 -9.84
N LEU A 102 0.62 18.68 -9.80
CA LEU A 102 1.55 19.14 -10.82
C LEU A 102 2.83 18.28 -10.83
N ALA A 103 3.36 17.92 -9.66
CA ALA A 103 4.51 17.02 -9.54
C ALA A 103 4.23 15.63 -10.13
N ILE A 104 3.05 15.06 -9.88
CA ILE A 104 2.63 13.79 -10.48
C ILE A 104 2.55 13.92 -12.01
N LEU A 105 1.93 14.98 -12.51
CA LEU A 105 1.83 15.25 -13.95
C LEU A 105 3.19 15.40 -14.62
N GLU A 106 4.13 16.05 -13.95
CA GLU A 106 5.48 16.24 -14.42
C GLU A 106 6.27 14.93 -14.44
N GLN A 107 6.24 14.19 -13.34
CA GLN A 107 7.04 12.98 -13.14
C GLN A 107 6.61 11.84 -14.08
N PHE A 108 5.31 11.60 -14.20
CA PHE A 108 4.79 10.40 -14.88
C PHE A 108 4.30 10.67 -16.32
N PHE A 109 4.05 11.93 -16.70
CA PHE A 109 3.39 12.24 -17.97
C PHE A 109 4.00 13.38 -18.82
N SER A 110 5.09 14.03 -18.41
CA SER A 110 5.63 15.17 -19.18
C SER A 110 6.74 14.85 -20.18
N ALA A 111 7.56 13.83 -19.94
CA ALA A 111 8.66 13.49 -20.85
C ALA A 111 8.60 12.00 -21.23
N GLU A 112 8.38 11.71 -22.51
CA GLU A 112 8.33 10.33 -23.05
C GLU A 112 9.63 9.55 -22.80
N ASN A 113 10.76 10.27 -22.68
CA ASN A 113 12.08 9.70 -22.37
C ASN A 113 12.34 9.56 -20.85
N SER A 114 11.40 9.98 -19.99
CA SER A 114 11.54 9.83 -18.53
C SER A 114 11.46 8.36 -18.14
N PRO A 115 12.33 7.86 -17.24
CA PRO A 115 12.24 6.49 -16.74
C PRO A 115 10.93 6.21 -15.98
N ALA A 116 10.26 7.24 -15.47
CA ALA A 116 8.98 7.15 -14.78
C ALA A 116 7.78 7.29 -15.72
N PHE A 117 7.98 7.55 -17.02
CA PHE A 117 6.89 7.77 -17.97
C PHE A 117 5.97 6.54 -18.09
N LEU A 118 4.66 6.78 -18.12
CA LEU A 118 3.62 5.76 -18.22
C LEU A 118 2.93 5.81 -19.60
N PRO A 119 3.47 5.12 -20.62
CA PRO A 119 2.91 5.14 -21.98
C PRO A 119 1.56 4.43 -22.10
N GLU A 120 1.18 3.58 -21.14
CA GLU A 120 -0.07 2.82 -21.18
C GLU A 120 -1.31 3.67 -20.89
N ILE A 121 -1.13 4.85 -20.29
CA ILE A 121 -2.24 5.75 -19.94
C ILE A 121 -2.58 6.61 -21.17
N PRO A 122 -3.84 6.61 -21.65
CA PRO A 122 -4.23 7.38 -22.82
C PRO A 122 -3.95 8.87 -22.68
N THR A 123 -3.46 9.50 -23.74
CA THR A 123 -3.16 10.95 -23.77
C THR A 123 -4.38 11.82 -23.48
N ASP A 124 -5.57 11.34 -23.85
CA ASP A 124 -6.83 12.05 -23.57
C ASP A 124 -7.14 12.11 -22.07
N ALA A 125 -6.91 11.01 -21.33
CA ALA A 125 -7.08 10.98 -19.87
C ALA A 125 -6.10 11.93 -19.18
N VAL A 126 -4.83 11.94 -19.61
CA VAL A 126 -3.81 12.87 -19.08
C VAL A 126 -4.21 14.33 -19.37
N ARG A 127 -4.76 14.62 -20.55
CA ARG A 127 -5.22 15.97 -20.91
C ARG A 127 -6.37 16.44 -20.00
N GLU A 128 -7.32 15.55 -19.71
CA GLU A 128 -8.41 15.82 -18.79
C GLU A 128 -7.89 16.11 -17.37
N CYS A 129 -6.97 15.28 -16.86
CA CYS A 129 -6.32 15.55 -15.57
C CYS A 129 -5.61 16.92 -15.53
N ARG A 130 -4.89 17.29 -16.60
CA ARG A 130 -4.23 18.61 -16.70
C ARG A 130 -5.23 19.77 -16.72
N TRP A 131 -6.40 19.56 -17.31
CA TRP A 131 -7.48 20.55 -17.31
C TRP A 131 -8.07 20.70 -15.91
N ASP A 132 -8.39 19.59 -15.26
CA ASP A 132 -9.02 19.57 -13.94
C ASP A 132 -8.13 20.16 -12.86
N VAL A 133 -6.81 19.89 -12.87
CA VAL A 133 -5.86 20.53 -11.94
C VAL A 133 -5.91 22.06 -12.00
N ASN A 134 -6.21 22.62 -13.17
CA ASN A 134 -6.27 24.07 -13.36
C ASN A 134 -7.63 24.68 -13.00
N GLN A 135 -8.72 23.90 -13.08
CA GLN A 135 -10.10 24.38 -12.95
C GLN A 135 -10.78 23.95 -11.64
N ASN A 136 -10.48 22.76 -11.11
CA ASN A 136 -11.19 22.12 -10.00
C ASN A 136 -10.24 21.40 -9.03
N PHE A 137 -10.30 21.78 -7.75
CA PHE A 137 -9.57 21.10 -6.67
C PHE A 137 -10.34 19.86 -6.17
N CYS A 138 -10.56 18.88 -7.03
CA CYS A 138 -11.23 17.62 -6.65
C CYS A 138 -10.21 16.54 -6.31
N LYS A 139 -10.53 15.66 -5.34
CA LYS A 139 -9.65 14.53 -4.96
C LYS A 139 -9.51 13.45 -6.02
N ASN A 140 -10.43 13.41 -7.00
CA ASN A 140 -10.53 12.32 -7.96
C ASN A 140 -9.95 12.68 -9.34
N ILE A 141 -9.13 13.71 -9.44
CA ILE A 141 -8.60 14.19 -10.74
C ILE A 141 -7.81 13.11 -11.51
N PHE A 142 -7.31 12.07 -10.83
CA PHE A 142 -6.53 10.99 -11.44
C PHE A 142 -7.34 9.70 -11.68
N GLU A 143 -8.66 9.69 -11.44
CA GLU A 143 -9.50 8.49 -11.57
C GLU A 143 -9.45 7.88 -12.99
N GLY A 144 -9.37 8.72 -14.03
CA GLY A 144 -9.20 8.27 -15.42
C GLY A 144 -7.79 7.79 -15.78
N CYS A 145 -6.80 7.99 -14.90
CA CYS A 145 -5.41 7.56 -15.08
C CYS A 145 -5.04 6.31 -14.27
N MET A 146 -5.95 5.81 -13.42
CA MET A 146 -5.77 4.60 -12.60
C MET A 146 -6.37 3.36 -13.29
#